data_AF-A0A447U2F0-F1
#
_entry.id   AF-A0A447U2F0-F1
#
_cell.length_a   1.000
_cell.length_b   1.000
_cell.length_c   1.000
_cell.angle_alpha   90.00
_cell.angle_beta   90.00
_cell.angle_gamma   90.00
#
_symmetry.space_group_name_H-M   'P 1'
#
loop_
_entity.id
_entity.type
_entity.pdbx_description
1 polymer ?
#
loop_
_entity_poly.entity_id
_entity_poly.type
_entity_poly.pdbx_seq_one_letter_code
_entity_poly.pdbx_strand_id
1 'polypeptide(L)'
;MFSAVVRGELKPEQLAAALVSMKIRGEHPNEIAGAATALLENAAPFPRPEYLFADIVGTGGDGSNSINISTASAFVAAACGLKVAKHGNRSVSSKSGSSDLLAAFGINLDMNADKSRQALDELGVCFLFAPKYHTGFRHAMPVRQQLKTRNPVQRTRPADQPGASAAGVDWRL
;
A
#
# COMPACT_ATOMS: atom_id res chain seq x y z
N MET A 1 18.69 1.44 4.53
CA MET A 1 18.03 2.53 5.31
C MET A 1 16.57 2.21 5.61
N PHE A 2 15.70 2.00 4.61
CA PHE A 2 14.26 1.76 4.89
C PHE A 2 13.99 0.52 5.75
N SER A 3 14.79 -0.54 5.67
CA SER A 3 14.68 -1.69 6.60
C SER A 3 14.93 -1.27 8.07
N ALA A 4 15.81 -0.31 8.31
CA ALA A 4 16.03 0.26 9.66
C ALA A 4 14.84 1.12 10.12
N VAL A 5 14.15 1.79 9.19
CA VAL A 5 12.88 2.50 9.48
C VAL A 5 11.82 1.50 9.93
N VAL A 6 11.62 0.43 9.16
CA VAL A 6 10.57 -0.57 9.40
C VAL A 6 10.83 -1.35 10.69
N ARG A 7 12.10 -1.55 11.08
CA ARG A 7 12.49 -2.19 12.35
C ARG A 7 12.54 -1.23 13.55
N GLY A 8 12.30 0.08 13.35
CA GLY A 8 12.33 1.07 14.42
C GLY A 8 13.72 1.39 14.97
N GLU A 9 14.76 1.22 14.15
CA GLU A 9 16.17 1.40 14.54
C GLU A 9 16.67 2.84 14.37
N LEU A 10 15.85 3.72 13.79
CA LEU A 10 16.17 5.14 13.58
C LEU A 10 15.50 6.01 14.63
N LYS A 11 16.25 6.98 15.15
CA LYS A 11 15.68 8.03 15.99
C LYS A 11 14.75 8.93 15.16
N PRO A 12 13.72 9.55 15.78
CA PRO A 12 12.80 10.44 15.08
C PRO A 12 13.48 11.55 14.27
N GLU A 13 14.55 12.15 14.81
CA GLU A 13 15.30 13.23 14.18
C GLU A 13 16.06 12.74 12.94
N GLN A 14 16.62 11.53 13.01
CA GLN A 14 17.31 10.90 11.87
C GLN A 14 16.32 10.55 10.75
N LEU A 15 15.16 10.01 11.10
CA LEU A 15 14.10 9.72 10.14
C LEU A 15 13.58 11.01 9.48
N ALA A 16 13.31 12.05 10.27
CA ALA A 16 12.85 13.33 9.76
C ALA A 16 13.89 13.93 8.78
N ALA A 17 15.17 13.96 9.18
CA ALA A 17 16.26 14.45 8.33
C ALA A 17 16.34 13.69 7.00
N ALA A 18 16.29 12.35 7.04
CA ALA A 18 16.34 11.52 5.83
C ALA A 18 15.15 11.78 4.89
N LEU A 19 13.92 11.81 5.43
CA LEU A 19 12.72 12.05 4.62
C LEU A 19 12.70 13.44 3.99
N VAL A 20 13.11 14.47 4.74
CA VAL A 20 13.18 15.85 4.26
C VAL A 20 14.30 16.02 3.23
N SER A 21 15.49 15.44 3.47
CA SER A 21 16.60 15.53 2.51
C SER A 21 16.27 14.87 1.18
N MET A 22 15.64 13.69 1.20
CA MET A 22 15.19 13.00 -0.02
C MET A 22 14.13 13.82 -0.76
N LYS A 23 13.18 14.41 -0.03
CA LYS A 23 12.14 15.26 -0.63
C LYS A 23 12.72 16.49 -1.33
N ILE A 24 13.68 17.18 -0.70
CA ILE A 24 14.30 18.39 -1.26
C ILE A 24 15.15 18.05 -2.49
N ARG A 25 15.95 16.98 -2.41
CA ARG A 25 16.78 16.51 -3.53
C ARG A 25 15.96 15.96 -4.69
N GLY A 26 14.77 15.44 -4.40
CA GLY A 26 14.02 14.58 -5.30
C GLY A 26 14.44 13.12 -5.14
N GLU A 27 13.47 12.22 -5.08
CA GLU A 27 13.72 10.80 -4.91
C GLU A 27 14.16 10.14 -6.23
N HIS A 28 15.24 9.37 -6.21
CA HIS A 28 15.65 8.58 -7.37
C HIS A 28 14.87 7.25 -7.45
N PRO A 29 14.65 6.70 -8.66
CA PRO A 29 13.89 5.45 -8.84
C PRO A 29 14.42 4.27 -8.04
N ASN A 30 15.74 4.12 -7.92
CA ASN A 30 16.39 3.07 -7.12
C ASN A 30 16.13 3.24 -5.61
N GLU A 31 15.99 4.46 -5.11
CA GLU A 31 15.63 4.72 -3.70
C GLU A 31 14.19 4.30 -3.41
N ILE A 32 13.28 4.57 -4.34
CA ILE A 32 11.87 4.15 -4.24
C ILE A 32 11.76 2.63 -4.33
N ALA A 33 12.48 2.00 -5.27
CA ALA A 33 12.52 0.54 -5.41
C ALA A 33 13.10 -0.12 -4.14
N GLY A 34 14.23 0.37 -3.63
CA GLY A 34 14.81 -0.16 -2.39
C GLY A 34 13.92 0.05 -1.16
N ALA A 35 13.15 1.14 -1.12
CA ALA A 35 12.14 1.35 -0.08
C ALA A 35 11.00 0.32 -0.18
N ALA A 36 10.49 0.07 -1.38
CA ALA A 36 9.45 -0.93 -1.62
C ALA A 36 9.93 -2.34 -1.28
N THR A 37 11.15 -2.71 -1.69
CA THR A 37 11.78 -3.99 -1.32
C THR A 37 11.88 -4.14 0.19
N ALA A 38 12.38 -3.12 0.90
CA ALA A 38 12.47 -3.17 2.36
C ALA A 38 11.09 -3.32 3.04
N LEU A 39 10.03 -2.72 2.48
CA LEU A 39 8.67 -2.87 2.98
C LEU A 39 8.12 -4.28 2.73
N LEU A 40 8.41 -4.88 1.58
CA LEU A 40 8.00 -6.24 1.22
C LEU A 40 8.72 -7.30 2.06
N GLU A 41 10.03 -7.18 2.24
CA GLU A 41 10.86 -8.09 3.06
C GLU A 41 10.41 -8.14 4.52
N ASN A 42 9.76 -7.08 5.00
CA ASN A 42 9.27 -6.95 6.37
C ASN A 42 7.73 -7.01 6.45
N ALA A 43 7.05 -7.35 5.35
CA ALA A 43 5.60 -7.49 5.34
C ALA A 43 5.17 -8.83 5.94
N ALA A 44 3.98 -8.87 6.55
CA ALA A 44 3.35 -10.13 6.89
C ALA A 44 3.13 -10.97 5.62
N PRO A 45 3.29 -12.30 5.68
CA PRO A 45 3.14 -13.15 4.50
C PRO A 45 1.69 -13.18 4.01
N PHE A 46 1.53 -13.30 2.69
CA PHE A 46 0.26 -13.61 2.03
C PHE A 46 0.45 -14.85 1.15
N PRO A 47 -0.42 -15.88 1.23
CA PRO A 47 -0.28 -17.10 0.45
C PRO A 47 -0.57 -16.83 -1.02
N ARG A 48 0.50 -16.57 -1.78
CA ARG A 48 0.43 -16.18 -3.19
C ARG A 48 -0.20 -17.30 -4.05
N PRO A 49 -1.14 -16.96 -4.97
CA PRO A 49 -1.62 -17.92 -5.96
C PRO A 49 -0.63 -18.13 -7.11
N GLU A 50 -0.73 -19.28 -7.77
CA GLU A 50 0.04 -19.60 -8.99
C GLU A 50 -0.54 -18.95 -10.25
N TYR A 51 -1.83 -18.59 -10.23
CA TYR A 51 -2.49 -17.91 -11.35
C TYR A 51 -2.18 -16.41 -11.39
N LEU A 52 -2.40 -15.80 -12.56
CA LEU A 52 -2.25 -14.36 -12.73
C LEU A 52 -3.33 -13.59 -11.96
N PHE A 53 -2.90 -12.55 -11.25
CA PHE A 53 -3.76 -11.58 -10.59
C PHE A 53 -3.11 -10.20 -10.68
N ALA A 54 -3.90 -9.15 -10.44
CA ALA A 54 -3.45 -7.77 -10.49
C ALA A 54 -3.89 -6.98 -9.24
N ASP A 55 -3.35 -5.77 -9.12
CA ASP A 55 -3.81 -4.74 -8.19
C ASP A 55 -4.18 -3.48 -8.95
N ILE A 56 -5.10 -2.72 -8.39
CA ILE A 56 -5.51 -1.41 -8.88
C ILE A 56 -5.40 -0.48 -7.69
N VAL A 57 -4.27 0.22 -7.58
CA VAL A 57 -3.93 1.07 -6.43
C VAL A 57 -3.32 2.37 -6.91
N GLY A 58 -3.42 3.41 -6.09
CA GLY A 58 -2.77 4.70 -6.33
C GLY A 58 -2.02 5.18 -5.10
N THR A 59 -1.12 6.15 -5.28
CA THR A 59 -0.40 6.74 -4.15
C THR A 59 -1.34 7.48 -3.18
N GLY A 60 -2.51 7.93 -3.68
CA GLY A 60 -3.45 8.81 -2.98
C GLY A 60 -2.84 10.20 -2.70
N GLY A 61 -3.66 11.13 -2.21
CA GLY A 61 -3.21 12.47 -1.85
C GLY A 61 -2.92 13.41 -3.02
N ASP A 62 -3.63 13.22 -4.13
CA ASP A 62 -3.67 14.12 -5.29
C ASP A 62 -4.55 15.36 -5.04
N GLY A 63 -5.34 15.38 -3.96
CA GLY A 63 -6.22 16.50 -3.61
C GLY A 63 -7.46 16.62 -4.51
N SER A 64 -7.71 15.64 -5.38
CA SER A 64 -8.81 15.68 -6.36
C SER A 64 -10.19 15.50 -5.73
N ASN A 65 -10.27 15.04 -4.48
CA ASN A 65 -11.50 14.63 -3.80
C ASN A 65 -12.37 13.69 -4.66
N SER A 66 -11.73 12.90 -5.52
CA SER A 66 -12.41 11.94 -6.36
C SER A 66 -13.12 10.88 -5.49
N ILE A 67 -14.09 10.21 -6.11
CA ILE A 67 -14.62 8.96 -5.55
C ILE A 67 -13.50 7.90 -5.46
N ASN A 68 -13.78 6.78 -4.78
CA ASN A 68 -12.87 5.64 -4.66
C ASN A 68 -12.75 4.86 -5.99
N ILE A 69 -12.28 5.51 -7.06
CA ILE A 69 -12.22 4.98 -8.44
C ILE A 69 -11.53 3.63 -8.46
N SER A 70 -10.32 3.54 -7.91
CA SER A 70 -9.54 2.29 -7.88
C SER A 70 -10.24 1.15 -7.13
N THR A 71 -11.12 1.47 -6.18
CA THR A 71 -11.89 0.47 -5.44
C THR A 71 -13.04 -0.04 -6.30
N ALA A 72 -13.81 0.86 -6.91
CA ALA A 72 -14.88 0.49 -7.83
C ALA A 72 -14.34 -0.33 -9.02
N SER A 73 -13.23 0.10 -9.64
CA SER A 73 -12.58 -0.60 -10.73
C SER A 73 -12.15 -2.03 -10.37
N ALA A 74 -11.72 -2.27 -9.13
CA ALA A 74 -11.34 -3.62 -8.67
C ALA A 74 -12.52 -4.59 -8.69
N PHE A 75 -13.71 -4.16 -8.24
CA PHE A 75 -14.92 -4.99 -8.29
C PHE A 75 -15.42 -5.19 -9.72
N VAL A 76 -15.38 -4.15 -10.55
CA VAL A 76 -15.78 -4.27 -11.97
C VAL A 76 -14.86 -5.24 -12.70
N ALA A 77 -13.54 -5.13 -12.53
CA ALA A 77 -12.58 -6.05 -13.13
C ALA A 77 -12.81 -7.51 -12.68
N ALA A 78 -13.09 -7.72 -11.40
CA ALA A 78 -13.42 -9.04 -10.87
C ALA A 78 -14.73 -9.60 -11.42
N ALA A 79 -15.76 -8.78 -11.56
CA ALA A 79 -17.02 -9.15 -12.21
C ALA A 79 -16.83 -9.52 -13.70
N CYS A 80 -15.80 -8.97 -14.36
CA CYS A 80 -15.39 -9.34 -15.71
C CYS A 80 -14.47 -10.57 -15.77
N GLY A 81 -14.22 -11.25 -14.65
CA GLY A 81 -13.46 -12.50 -14.59
C GLY A 81 -11.97 -12.36 -14.32
N LEU A 82 -11.46 -11.14 -14.06
CA LEU A 82 -10.07 -10.92 -13.68
C LEU A 82 -9.86 -11.20 -12.18
N LYS A 83 -8.67 -11.66 -11.79
CA LYS A 83 -8.30 -11.83 -10.38
C LYS A 83 -7.67 -10.55 -9.84
N VAL A 84 -8.28 -9.94 -8.82
CA VAL A 84 -7.82 -8.66 -8.25
C VAL A 84 -7.56 -8.78 -6.75
N ALA A 85 -6.28 -8.76 -6.37
CA ALA A 85 -5.90 -8.58 -4.98
C ALA A 85 -5.64 -7.10 -4.75
N LYS A 86 -6.62 -6.37 -4.20
CA LYS A 86 -6.50 -4.93 -4.05
C LYS A 86 -5.73 -4.57 -2.79
N HIS A 87 -4.60 -3.86 -2.90
CA HIS A 87 -3.94 -3.27 -1.74
C HIS A 87 -4.57 -1.90 -1.42
N GLY A 88 -4.81 -1.64 -0.13
CA GLY A 88 -5.40 -0.37 0.26
C GLY A 88 -5.18 0.02 1.71
N ASN A 89 -5.42 1.29 1.99
CA ASN A 89 -5.24 1.88 3.31
C ASN A 89 -6.39 2.84 3.62
N ARG A 90 -6.45 3.29 4.88
CA ARG A 90 -7.28 4.41 5.32
C ARG A 90 -6.81 5.69 4.64
N SER A 91 -7.75 6.63 4.48
CA SER A 91 -7.43 7.93 3.91
C SER A 91 -6.35 8.65 4.72
N VAL A 92 -5.43 9.31 4.00
CA VAL A 92 -4.45 10.24 4.58
C VAL A 92 -4.77 11.70 4.25
N SER A 93 -5.77 11.97 3.42
CA SER A 93 -6.06 13.32 2.89
C SER A 93 -7.46 13.53 2.29
N SER A 94 -8.17 12.48 1.86
CA SER A 94 -9.55 12.58 1.36
C SER A 94 -10.59 12.36 2.47
N LYS A 95 -11.85 12.74 2.23
CA LYS A 95 -12.97 12.52 3.15
C LYS A 95 -13.28 11.04 3.42
N SER A 96 -12.88 10.12 2.53
CA SER A 96 -13.07 8.67 2.65
C SER A 96 -12.01 7.94 1.82
N GLY A 97 -11.34 6.96 2.40
CA GLY A 97 -10.39 6.08 1.73
C GLY A 97 -11.01 4.74 1.32
N SER A 98 -10.25 3.93 0.58
CA SER A 98 -10.70 2.62 0.10
C SER A 98 -11.21 1.71 1.23
N SER A 99 -10.49 1.63 2.35
CA SER A 99 -10.90 0.82 3.49
C SER A 99 -12.17 1.36 4.17
N ASP A 100 -12.35 2.68 4.21
CA ASP A 100 -13.51 3.30 4.86
C ASP A 100 -14.79 2.99 4.09
N LEU A 101 -14.72 3.02 2.75
CA LEU A 101 -15.81 2.61 1.86
C LEU A 101 -16.15 1.12 2.05
N LEU A 102 -15.14 0.25 2.06
CA LEU A 102 -15.37 -1.19 2.19
C LEU A 102 -15.93 -1.55 3.57
N ALA A 103 -15.47 -0.90 4.63
CA ALA A 103 -16.03 -1.04 5.97
C ALA A 103 -17.50 -0.60 6.03
N ALA A 104 -17.86 0.49 5.34
CA ALA A 104 -19.25 0.94 5.25
C ALA A 104 -20.15 -0.07 4.49
N PHE A 105 -19.59 -0.87 3.58
CA PHE A 105 -20.28 -2.00 2.94
C PHE A 105 -20.26 -3.29 3.77
N GLY A 106 -19.78 -3.25 5.02
CA GLY A 106 -19.75 -4.41 5.91
C GLY A 106 -18.62 -5.40 5.62
N ILE A 107 -17.64 -5.05 4.78
CA ILE A 107 -16.48 -5.90 4.52
C ILE A 107 -15.57 -5.89 5.74
N ASN A 108 -15.25 -7.09 6.24
CA ASN A 108 -14.35 -7.26 7.35
C ASN A 108 -12.89 -6.95 6.94
N LEU A 109 -12.40 -5.77 7.31
CA LEU A 109 -11.01 -5.35 7.08
C LEU A 109 -9.99 -6.17 7.89
N ASP A 110 -10.44 -6.83 8.95
CA ASP A 110 -9.63 -7.68 9.81
C ASP A 110 -9.60 -9.15 9.34
N MET A 111 -10.05 -9.43 8.13
CA MET A 111 -9.87 -10.73 7.47
C MET A 111 -8.39 -11.15 7.44
N ASN A 112 -8.11 -12.41 7.77
CA ASN A 112 -6.74 -12.95 7.76
C ASN A 112 -6.31 -13.30 6.32
N ALA A 113 -5.01 -13.55 6.12
CA ALA A 113 -4.44 -13.79 4.80
C ALA A 113 -5.08 -14.98 4.08
N ASP A 114 -5.37 -16.06 4.80
CA ASP A 114 -5.99 -17.27 4.22
C ASP A 114 -7.41 -17.01 3.73
N LYS A 115 -8.25 -16.29 4.49
CA LYS A 115 -9.59 -15.91 4.05
C LYS A 115 -9.55 -14.91 2.90
N SER A 116 -8.61 -13.96 2.93
CA SER A 116 -8.41 -13.05 1.80
C SER A 116 -7.98 -13.82 0.54
N ARG A 117 -7.17 -14.86 0.68
CA ARG A 117 -6.79 -15.75 -0.43
C ARG A 117 -7.98 -16.56 -0.93
N GLN A 118 -8.77 -17.13 -0.03
CA GLN A 118 -10.00 -17.84 -0.38
C GLN A 118 -10.98 -16.93 -1.15
N ALA A 119 -11.17 -15.69 -0.71
CA ALA A 119 -12.00 -14.71 -1.42
C ALA A 119 -11.46 -14.40 -2.82
N LEU A 120 -10.14 -14.32 -3.00
CA LEU A 120 -9.54 -14.16 -4.32
C LEU A 120 -9.81 -15.37 -5.23
N ASP A 121 -9.69 -16.59 -4.67
CA ASP A 121 -9.93 -17.84 -5.38
C ASP A 121 -11.41 -17.96 -5.81
N GLU A 122 -12.34 -17.73 -4.89
CA GLU A 122 -13.78 -17.96 -5.06
C GLU A 122 -14.52 -16.78 -5.71
N LEU A 123 -14.24 -15.55 -5.27
CA LEU A 123 -14.97 -14.34 -5.70
C LEU A 123 -14.22 -13.53 -6.76
N GLY A 124 -12.95 -13.86 -7.01
CA GLY A 124 -12.10 -13.12 -7.95
C GLY A 124 -11.56 -11.80 -7.39
N VAL A 125 -11.94 -11.39 -6.18
CA VAL A 125 -11.47 -10.16 -5.54
C VAL A 125 -11.20 -10.35 -4.06
N CYS A 126 -10.12 -9.75 -3.58
CA CYS A 126 -9.88 -9.58 -2.15
C CYS A 126 -9.29 -8.21 -1.85
N PHE A 127 -9.39 -7.79 -0.59
CA PHE A 127 -8.80 -6.54 -0.10
C PHE A 127 -7.70 -6.84 0.92
N LEU A 128 -6.49 -6.34 0.65
CA LEU A 128 -5.35 -6.43 1.53
C LEU A 128 -5.20 -5.10 2.27
N PHE A 129 -5.53 -5.09 3.57
CA PHE A 129 -5.48 -3.87 4.37
C PHE A 129 -4.04 -3.59 4.85
N ALA A 130 -3.42 -2.54 4.30
CA ALA A 130 -1.99 -2.23 4.46
C ALA A 130 -1.48 -2.25 5.93
N PRO A 131 -2.19 -1.70 6.93
CA PRO A 131 -1.73 -1.76 8.32
C PRO A 131 -1.57 -3.17 8.89
N LYS A 132 -2.26 -4.18 8.33
CA LYS A 132 -2.09 -5.59 8.75
C LYS A 132 -0.83 -6.21 8.21
N TYR A 133 -0.40 -5.79 7.02
CA TYR A 133 0.76 -6.36 6.35
C TYR A 133 2.04 -5.58 6.64
N HIS A 134 2.00 -4.25 6.74
CA HIS A 134 3.17 -3.40 6.95
C HIS A 134 3.23 -2.85 8.38
N THR A 135 3.26 -3.74 9.37
CA THR A 135 3.20 -3.36 10.80
C THR A 135 4.36 -2.48 11.24
N GLY A 136 5.57 -2.71 10.71
CA GLY A 136 6.75 -1.89 11.00
C GLY A 136 6.63 -0.44 10.50
N PHE A 137 5.65 -0.15 9.64
CA PHE A 137 5.38 1.23 9.22
C PHE A 137 4.89 2.13 10.37
N ARG A 138 4.41 1.53 11.47
CA ARG A 138 4.07 2.26 12.71
C ARG A 138 5.22 3.12 13.24
N HIS A 139 6.47 2.69 13.05
CA HIS A 139 7.65 3.41 13.53
C HIS A 139 7.85 4.75 12.81
N ALA A 140 7.36 4.87 11.56
CA ALA A 140 7.42 6.10 10.78
C ALA A 140 6.21 7.03 10.99
N MET A 141 5.11 6.55 11.59
CA MET A 141 3.86 7.32 11.70
C MET A 141 4.00 8.63 12.47
N PRO A 142 4.61 8.67 13.67
CA PRO A 142 4.69 9.91 14.45
C PRO A 142 5.43 11.03 13.68
N VAL A 143 6.57 10.70 13.08
CA VAL A 143 7.36 11.64 12.28
C VAL A 143 6.57 12.11 11.05
N ARG A 144 5.93 11.19 10.31
CA ARG A 144 5.14 11.55 9.12
C ARG A 144 3.95 12.47 9.46
N GLN A 145 3.29 12.23 10.60
CA GLN A 145 2.18 13.05 11.08
C GLN A 145 2.63 14.45 11.53
N GLN A 146 3.84 14.58 12.08
CA GLN A 146 4.40 15.88 12.46
C GLN A 146 4.86 16.68 11.24
N LEU A 147 5.50 16.03 10.26
CA LEU A 147 6.00 16.69 9.05
C LEU A 147 4.88 17.22 8.13
N LYS A 148 3.68 16.62 8.17
CA LYS A 148 2.48 17.02 7.40
C LYS A 148 2.74 17.33 5.92
N THR A 149 3.70 16.62 5.31
CA THR A 149 4.07 16.81 3.91
C THR A 149 4.25 15.48 3.21
N ARG A 150 4.03 15.48 1.89
CA ARG A 150 4.26 14.32 1.02
C ARG A 150 5.71 13.86 1.17
N ASN A 151 5.92 12.56 1.31
CA ASN A 151 7.22 11.94 1.57
C ASN A 151 7.48 10.75 0.62
N PRO A 152 8.75 10.34 0.46
CA PRO A 152 9.16 9.24 -0.41
C PRO A 152 8.34 7.97 -0.26
N VAL A 153 7.96 7.62 0.98
CA VAL A 153 7.24 6.36 1.24
C VAL A 153 5.82 6.37 0.66
N GLN A 154 5.22 7.53 0.43
CA GLN A 154 3.93 7.56 -0.25
C GLN A 154 4.04 7.09 -1.72
N ARG A 155 5.23 7.16 -2.33
CA ARG A 155 5.47 6.69 -3.70
C ARG A 155 5.70 5.17 -3.80
N THR A 156 5.95 4.46 -2.69
CA THR A 156 6.19 3.00 -2.71
C THR A 156 4.91 2.19 -2.75
N ARG A 157 3.77 2.78 -2.36
CA ARG A 157 2.46 2.10 -2.24
C ARG A 157 2.05 1.21 -3.43
N PRO A 158 2.36 1.58 -4.67
CA PRO A 158 1.99 0.71 -5.78
C PRO A 158 2.91 -0.53 -5.89
N ALA A 159 4.15 -0.43 -5.39
CA ALA A 159 5.17 -1.47 -5.48
C ALA A 159 5.36 -2.29 -4.19
N ASP A 160 4.61 -2.02 -3.12
CA ASP A 160 4.75 -2.68 -1.81
C ASP A 160 3.66 -3.70 -1.49
N GLN A 161 2.87 -4.14 -2.48
CA GLN A 161 1.80 -5.11 -2.27
C GLN A 161 2.32 -6.50 -1.80
N PRO A 162 1.78 -7.04 -0.68
CA PRO A 162 2.12 -8.39 -0.22
C PRO A 162 1.77 -9.47 -1.24
N GLY A 163 2.68 -10.41 -1.46
CA GLY A 163 2.49 -11.50 -2.42
C GLY A 163 2.67 -11.11 -3.89
N ALA A 164 2.92 -9.82 -4.21
CA ALA A 164 3.32 -9.40 -5.54
C ALA A 164 4.73 -9.92 -5.89
N SER A 165 4.97 -10.22 -7.17
CA SER A 165 6.33 -10.49 -7.69
C SER A 165 6.78 -9.20 -8.34
N ALA A 166 8.09 -8.97 -8.41
CA ALA A 166 8.72 -7.79 -9.00
C ALA A 166 8.42 -7.55 -10.52
N ALA A 167 7.39 -8.18 -11.09
CA ALA A 167 6.99 -8.07 -12.47
C ALA A 167 6.10 -6.84 -12.71
N GLY A 168 6.73 -5.76 -13.19
CA GLY A 168 6.31 -5.13 -14.43
C GLY A 168 5.06 -4.25 -14.44
N VAL A 169 4.75 -3.50 -13.38
CA VAL A 169 3.79 -2.39 -13.50
C VAL A 169 4.57 -1.10 -13.76
N ASP A 170 4.44 -0.56 -14.97
CA ASP A 170 4.93 0.79 -15.30
C ASP A 170 3.99 1.82 -14.65
N TRP A 171 4.50 2.52 -13.63
CA TRP A 171 3.76 3.50 -12.84
C TRP A 171 3.72 4.90 -13.49
N ARG A 172 4.00 5.01 -14.79
CA ARG A 172 4.01 6.25 -15.56
C ARG A 172 2.73 6.50 -16.36
N LEU A 173 1.57 6.30 -15.74
CA LEU A 173 0.30 6.88 -16.19
C LEU A 173 -0.21 7.90 -15.17
#